data_AF-A0A7S0I4N9-F1
#
_entry.id   AF-A0A7S0I4N9-F1
#
_cell.length_a   1.000
_cell.length_b   1.000
_cell.length_c   1.000
_cell.angle_alpha   90.00
_cell.angle_beta   90.00
_cell.angle_gamma   90.00
#
_symmetry.space_group_name_H-M   'P 1'
#
loop_
_entity.id
_entity.type
_entity.pdbx_description
1 polymer ?
#
loop_
_entity_poly.entity_id
_entity_poly.type
_entity_poly.pdbx_seq_one_letter_code
_entity_poly.pdbx_strand_id
1 'polypeptide(L)'
;SGTHPVLYIDLEGEVFVHFVEVHTTRTYDMLIVESQRGGEKPAQTCSFMSHRARFEFFCGNPARQITIRLQNHSDNLVICDVNVWAEELKEEEEIRGHIQALHNIGMRSAVEGNFDRSL
;
A
#
# COMPACT_ATOMS: atom_id res chain seq x y z
N SER A 1 -23.89 17.98 16.40
CA SER A 1 -23.26 16.96 15.56
C SER A 1 -22.24 17.66 14.68
N GLY A 2 -20.96 17.64 15.07
CA GLY A 2 -19.90 18.21 14.24
C GLY A 2 -19.47 17.18 13.21
N THR A 3 -19.44 17.55 11.93
CA THR A 3 -18.75 16.77 10.89
C THR A 3 -17.26 16.75 11.22
N HIS A 4 -16.73 15.57 11.50
CA HIS A 4 -15.31 15.39 11.82
C HIS A 4 -14.50 15.49 10.53
N PRO A 5 -13.42 16.29 10.50
CA PRO A 5 -12.62 16.42 9.30
C PRO A 5 -11.90 15.09 9.01
N VAL A 6 -12.14 14.57 7.81
CA VAL A 6 -11.48 13.39 7.26
C VAL A 6 -10.94 13.76 5.89
N LEU A 7 -9.67 13.46 5.64
CA LEU A 7 -9.08 13.54 4.32
C LEU A 7 -9.23 12.18 3.63
N TYR A 8 -9.79 12.18 2.43
CA TYR A 8 -9.93 11.01 1.57
C TYR A 8 -8.98 11.16 0.38
N ILE A 9 -8.23 10.09 0.09
CA ILE A 9 -7.31 10.03 -1.05
C ILE A 9 -7.73 8.82 -1.89
N ASP A 10 -8.17 9.07 -3.12
CA ASP A 10 -8.41 8.02 -4.13
C ASP A 10 -7.07 7.69 -4.81
N LEU A 11 -6.72 6.41 -4.84
CA LEU A 11 -5.48 5.92 -5.44
C LEU A 11 -5.65 5.59 -6.93
N GLU A 12 -6.83 5.88 -7.51
CA GLU A 12 -7.22 5.68 -8.91
C GLU A 12 -7.34 4.19 -9.32
N GLY A 13 -6.56 3.30 -8.71
CA GLY A 13 -6.58 1.85 -8.85
C GLY A 13 -6.38 1.12 -7.52
N GLU A 14 -6.47 -0.21 -7.54
CA GLU A 14 -6.08 -1.03 -6.39
C GLU A 14 -4.55 -1.19 -6.37
N VAL A 15 -3.92 -0.89 -5.23
CA VAL A 15 -2.47 -0.98 -5.03
C VAL A 15 -2.13 -1.58 -3.67
N PHE A 16 -0.96 -2.20 -3.52
CA PHE A 16 -0.42 -2.60 -2.22
C PHE A 16 0.29 -1.42 -1.58
N VAL A 17 -0.33 -0.84 -0.55
CA VAL A 17 0.25 0.30 0.19
C VAL A 17 1.25 -0.23 1.23
N HIS A 18 2.51 0.22 1.14
CA HIS A 18 3.54 -0.10 2.12
C HIS A 18 3.51 0.88 3.29
N PHE A 19 3.50 2.18 2.99
CA PHE A 19 3.40 3.20 4.01
C PHE A 19 2.82 4.50 3.47
N VAL A 20 2.22 5.26 4.38
CA VAL A 20 1.76 6.62 4.14
C VAL A 20 2.59 7.56 4.98
N GLU A 21 3.08 8.63 4.39
CA GLU A 21 3.81 9.68 5.08
C GLU A 21 3.01 10.97 5.05
N VAL A 22 2.73 11.51 6.23
CA VAL A 22 1.95 12.75 6.40
C VAL A 22 2.90 13.85 6.86
N HIS A 23 2.67 15.07 6.38
CA HIS A 23 3.36 16.28 6.85
C HIS A 23 2.34 17.33 7.30
N THR A 24 2.64 18.03 8.39
CA THR A 24 1.75 19.01 9.04
C THR A 24 2.53 20.14 9.68
N THR A 25 1.90 21.30 9.82
CA THR A 25 2.39 22.43 10.63
C THR A 25 1.89 22.40 12.07
N ARG A 26 0.96 21.49 12.39
CA ARG A 26 0.37 21.33 13.73
C ARG A 26 0.68 19.97 14.33
N THR A 27 0.92 19.96 15.64
CA THR A 27 1.00 18.75 16.45
C THR A 27 -0.41 18.21 16.73
N TYR A 28 -0.60 16.90 16.60
CA TYR A 28 -1.82 16.19 16.96
C TYR A 28 -1.50 15.04 17.91
N ASP A 29 -2.41 14.79 18.86
CA ASP A 29 -2.28 13.66 19.77
C ASP A 29 -2.29 12.34 19.02
N MET A 30 -3.30 12.09 18.19
CA MET A 30 -3.33 10.84 17.44
C MET A 30 -3.99 11.04 16.10
N LEU A 31 -3.22 10.74 15.06
CA LEU A 31 -3.71 10.61 13.70
C LEU A 31 -3.92 9.13 13.38
N ILE A 32 -5.03 8.84 12.75
CA ILE A 32 -5.40 7.52 12.27
C ILE A 32 -5.30 7.54 10.75
N VAL A 33 -4.62 6.54 10.19
CA VAL A 33 -4.56 6.29 8.75
C VAL A 33 -5.11 4.90 8.48
N GLU A 34 -6.07 4.83 7.55
CA GLU A 34 -6.71 3.59 7.14
C GLU A 34 -6.52 3.38 5.65
N SER A 35 -6.17 2.16 5.25
CA SER A 35 -6.17 1.71 3.85
C SER A 35 -7.42 0.87 3.60
N GLN A 36 -8.22 1.27 2.64
CA GLN A 36 -9.56 0.73 2.38
C GLN A 36 -9.66 0.07 1.01
N ARG A 37 -10.31 -1.09 1.01
CA ARG A 37 -10.82 -1.79 -0.16
C ARG A 37 -12.32 -1.97 0.01
N GLY A 38 -13.09 -1.66 -1.03
CA GLY A 38 -14.56 -1.71 -0.94
C GLY A 38 -15.05 -3.06 -0.43
N GLY A 39 -15.80 -3.07 0.67
CA GLY A 39 -16.40 -4.28 1.25
C GLY A 39 -15.51 -5.05 2.24
N GLU A 40 -14.24 -4.68 2.43
CA GLU A 40 -13.34 -5.29 3.41
C GLU A 40 -13.12 -4.39 4.65
N LYS A 41 -12.68 -4.99 5.76
CA LYS A 41 -12.28 -4.22 6.95
C LYS A 41 -10.97 -3.48 6.64
N PRO A 42 -10.88 -2.16 6.88
CA PRO A 42 -9.65 -1.42 6.63
C PRO A 42 -8.49 -1.94 7.46
N ALA A 43 -7.31 -1.99 6.86
CA ALA A 43 -6.08 -1.99 7.63
C ALA A 43 -5.89 -0.59 8.21
N GLN A 44 -5.50 -0.51 9.48
CA GLN A 44 -5.45 0.74 10.23
C GLN A 44 -4.14 0.80 11.00
N THR A 45 -3.54 1.99 11.02
CA THR A 45 -2.41 2.32 11.88
C THR A 45 -2.58 3.74 12.43
N CYS A 46 -1.97 4.03 13.57
CA CYS A 46 -2.07 5.33 14.22
C CYS A 46 -0.77 5.73 14.90
N SER A 47 -0.56 7.03 15.02
CA SER A 47 0.63 7.59 15.64
C SER A 47 0.38 9.01 16.13
N PHE A 48 1.19 9.41 17.12
CA PHE A 48 1.34 10.81 17.51
C PHE A 48 1.96 11.59 16.36
N MET A 49 1.50 12.83 16.17
CA MET A 49 1.93 13.66 15.05
C MET A 49 2.52 14.97 15.55
N SER A 50 3.73 15.32 15.09
CA SER A 50 4.32 16.63 15.36
C SER A 50 4.44 17.46 14.09
N HIS A 51 5.32 17.05 13.18
CA HIS A 51 5.51 17.67 11.87
C HIS A 51 5.46 16.66 10.73
N ARG A 52 5.93 15.44 11.00
CA ARG A 52 5.98 14.33 10.05
C ARG A 52 5.73 13.02 10.80
N ALA A 53 4.96 12.13 10.22
CA ALA A 53 4.87 10.75 10.68
C ALA A 53 4.73 9.82 9.49
N ARG A 54 5.32 8.63 9.64
CA ARG A 54 5.19 7.52 8.72
C ARG A 54 4.29 6.46 9.35
N PHE A 55 3.36 5.97 8.56
CA PHE A 55 2.33 5.01 8.92
C PHE A 55 2.55 3.76 8.08
N GLU A 56 3.16 2.73 8.68
CA GLU A 56 3.53 1.50 8.00
C GLU A 56 2.39 0.47 8.02
N PHE A 57 2.17 -0.19 6.90
CA PHE A 57 1.20 -1.27 6.71
C PHE A 57 1.97 -2.57 6.45
N PHE A 58 2.09 -3.40 7.48
CA PHE A 58 2.72 -4.71 7.36
C PHE A 58 1.70 -5.72 6.84
N CYS A 59 2.05 -6.41 5.74
CA CYS A 59 1.19 -7.44 5.13
C CYS A 59 -0.23 -6.92 4.79
N GLY A 60 -0.34 -5.66 4.36
CA GLY A 60 -1.62 -5.04 4.05
C GLY A 60 -2.34 -5.70 2.88
N ASN A 61 -3.67 -5.63 2.88
CA ASN A 61 -4.48 -5.95 1.70
C ASN A 61 -4.33 -4.83 0.66
N PRO A 62 -4.63 -5.12 -0.62
CA PRO A 62 -4.74 -4.08 -1.62
C PRO A 62 -5.73 -3.00 -1.17
N ALA A 63 -5.44 -1.74 -1.48
CA ALA A 63 -6.29 -0.62 -1.16
C ALA A 63 -6.54 0.23 -2.40
N ARG A 64 -7.75 0.82 -2.46
CA ARG A 64 -8.11 1.84 -3.45
C ARG A 64 -8.20 3.23 -2.84
N GLN A 65 -8.36 3.30 -1.52
CA GLN A 65 -8.54 4.56 -0.81
C GLN A 65 -7.70 4.59 0.46
N ILE A 66 -7.11 5.76 0.75
CA ILE A 66 -6.56 6.09 2.06
C ILE A 66 -7.48 7.09 2.74
N THR A 67 -7.74 6.89 4.04
CA THR A 67 -8.38 7.91 4.87
C THR A 67 -7.47 8.34 6.01
N ILE A 68 -7.48 9.63 6.30
CA ILE A 68 -6.68 10.24 7.37
C ILE A 68 -7.62 11.07 8.25
N ARG A 69 -7.61 10.79 9.55
CA ARG A 69 -8.48 11.49 10.52
C ARG A 69 -7.83 11.61 11.89
N LEU A 70 -8.24 12.63 12.65
CA LEU A 70 -7.89 12.73 14.06
C LEU A 70 -8.70 11.71 14.88
N GLN A 71 -8.08 11.10 15.89
CA GLN A 71 -8.81 10.27 16.85
C GLN A 71 -9.77 11.11 17.69
N ASN A 72 -9.31 12.28 18.16
CA ASN A 72 -10.12 13.23 18.90
C ASN A 72 -10.61 14.34 17.98
N HIS A 73 -11.91 14.54 18.04
CA HIS A 73 -12.71 15.04 16.93
C HIS A 73 -13.08 16.53 17.02
N SER A 74 -12.41 17.28 17.91
CA SER A 74 -12.71 18.68 18.18
C SER A 74 -11.88 19.68 17.36
N ASP A 75 -10.84 19.21 16.67
CA ASP A 75 -9.88 20.06 15.96
C ASP A 75 -9.97 19.96 14.44
N ASN A 76 -9.45 21.01 13.78
CA ASN A 76 -9.30 21.04 12.33
C ASN A 76 -8.10 20.19 11.89
N LEU A 77 -8.29 19.41 10.83
CA LEU A 77 -7.21 18.67 10.18
C LEU A 77 -6.48 19.59 9.20
N VAL A 78 -5.30 20.06 9.60
CA VAL A 78 -4.35 20.81 8.76
C VAL A 78 -3.24 19.85 8.33
N ILE A 79 -3.16 19.57 7.03
CA ILE A 79 -2.14 18.71 6.42
C ILE A 79 -1.46 19.53 5.31
N CYS A 80 -0.14 19.46 5.24
CA CYS A 80 0.67 20.12 4.23
C CYS A 80 0.91 19.23 3.02
N ASP A 81 1.22 17.97 3.26
CA ASP A 81 1.55 17.00 2.22
C ASP A 81 1.23 15.57 2.68
N VAL A 82 0.90 14.70 1.72
CA VAL A 82 0.70 13.27 1.93
C VAL A 82 1.37 12.51 0.80
N ASN A 83 2.32 11.65 1.15
CA ASN A 83 3.00 10.78 0.21
C ASN A 83 2.58 9.32 0.48
N VAL A 84 2.01 8.67 -0.53
CA VAL A 84 1.63 7.25 -0.46
C VAL A 84 2.66 6.45 -1.23
N TRP A 85 3.30 5.49 -0.55
CA TRP A 85 4.25 4.57 -1.17
C TRP A 85 3.59 3.22 -1.35
N ALA A 86 3.41 2.81 -2.60
CA ALA A 86 2.65 1.63 -2.97
C ALA A 86 3.25 0.92 -4.19
N GLU A 87 2.91 -0.35 -4.35
CA GLU A 87 3.19 -1.18 -5.52
C GLU A 87 1.88 -1.50 -6.26
N GLU A 88 1.90 -1.47 -7.59
CA GLU A 88 0.77 -1.89 -8.41
C GLU A 88 0.48 -3.38 -8.21
N LEU A 89 -0.80 -3.75 -8.25
CA LEU A 89 -1.16 -5.17 -8.31
C LEU A 89 -0.72 -5.72 -9.66
N LYS A 90 0.24 -6.64 -9.64
CA LYS A 90 0.59 -7.39 -10.85
C LYS A 90 -0.62 -8.17 -11.33
N GLU A 91 -0.99 -7.99 -12.59
CA GLU A 91 -2.09 -8.73 -13.19
C GLU A 91 -1.75 -10.22 -13.23
N GLU A 92 -2.77 -11.06 -13.05
CA GLU A 92 -2.61 -12.52 -13.01
C GLU A 92 -1.93 -13.05 -14.30
N GLU A 93 -2.19 -12.42 -15.45
CA GLU A 93 -1.57 -12.78 -16.73
C GLU A 93 -0.06 -12.50 -16.75
N GLU A 94 0.40 -11.41 -16.13
CA GLU A 94 1.83 -11.09 -16.06
C GLU A 94 2.57 -12.10 -15.18
N ILE A 95 1.97 -12.44 -14.03
CA ILE A 95 2.49 -13.47 -13.12
C ILE A 95 2.56 -14.82 -13.85
N ARG A 96 1.48 -15.21 -14.52
CA ARG A 96 1.40 -16.46 -15.26
C ARG A 96 2.42 -16.51 -16.39
N GLY A 97 2.60 -15.41 -17.13
CA GLY A 97 3.61 -15.27 -18.17
C GLY A 97 5.02 -15.46 -17.63
N HIS A 98 5.33 -14.88 -16.47
CA HIS A 98 6.63 -15.05 -15.80
C HIS A 98 6.88 -16.51 -15.39
N ILE A 99 5.89 -17.18 -14.79
CA ILE A 99 5.99 -18.59 -14.40
C ILE A 99 6.24 -19.46 -15.64
N GLN A 100 5.50 -19.21 -16.73
CA GLN A 100 5.65 -19.94 -17.99
C GLN A 100 7.06 -19.74 -18.60
N ALA A 101 7.58 -18.52 -18.55
CA ALA A 101 8.93 -18.21 -19.04
C ALA A 101 10.01 -18.94 -18.23
N LEU A 102 9.92 -18.92 -16.90
CA LEU A 102 10.84 -19.63 -16.01
C LEU A 102 10.79 -21.15 -16.24
N HIS A 103 9.59 -21.71 -16.40
CA HIS A 103 9.42 -23.12 -16.74
C HIS A 103 10.09 -23.48 -18.07
N ASN A 104 9.91 -22.65 -19.10
CA ASN A 104 10.52 -22.86 -20.42
C ASN A 104 12.06 -22.77 -20.37
N ILE A 105 12.61 -21.86 -19.57
CA ILE A 105 14.06 -21.77 -19.33
C ILE A 105 14.56 -23.07 -18.69
N GLY A 106 13.93 -23.52 -17.61
CA GLY A 106 14.31 -24.77 -16.93
C GLY A 106 14.25 -25.99 -17.85
N MET A 107 13.22 -26.08 -18.69
CA MET A 107 13.09 -27.15 -19.70
C MET A 107 14.23 -27.11 -20.73
N ARG A 108 14.59 -25.94 -21.26
CA ARG A 108 15.70 -25.80 -22.21
C ARG A 108 17.03 -26.22 -21.59
N SER A 109 17.32 -25.73 -20.39
CA SER A 109 18.55 -26.09 -19.66
C SER A 109 18.64 -27.59 -19.37
N ALA A 110 17.52 -28.25 -19.08
CA ALA A 110 17.49 -29.71 -18.89
C ALA A 110 17.76 -30.49 -20.19
N VAL A 111 17.26 -30.02 -21.32
CA VAL A 111 17.54 -30.61 -22.64
C VAL A 111 19.01 -30.43 -23.01
N GLU A 112 19.54 -29.22 -22.91
CA GLU A 112 20.95 -28.92 -23.20
C GLU A 112 21.91 -29.72 -22.31
N GLY A 113 21.63 -29.81 -21.00
CA GLY A 113 22.42 -30.61 -20.07
C GLY A 113 22.40 -32.12 -20.33
N ASN A 114 21.35 -32.64 -20.99
CA ASN A 114 21.31 -34.04 -21.43
C ASN A 114 22.12 -34.28 -22.72
N PHE A 115 22.22 -33.28 -23.60
CA PHE A 115 23.07 -33.37 -24.80
C PHE A 115 24.56 -33.37 -24.44
N ASP A 116 24.99 -32.56 -23.47
CA ASP A 116 26.40 -32.51 -23.02
C ASP A 116 26.88 -33.78 -22.29
N ARG A 117 25.97 -34.61 -21.77
CA ARG A 117 26.30 -35.88 -21.10
C ARG A 117 26.36 -37.10 -22.05
N SER A 118 26.08 -36.90 -23.33
CA SER A 118 25.96 -37.98 -24.32
C SER A 118 27.17 -38.09 -25.27
N LEU A 119 28.26 -37.39 -25.00
CA LEU A 119 29.56 -37.43 -25.69
C LEU A 119 30.63 -38.07 -24.80
#